data_AF-A0A819HWA2-F1
#
_entry.id   AF-A0A819HWA2-F1
#
_cell.length_a   1.000
_cell.length_b   1.000
_cell.length_c   1.000
_cell.angle_alpha   90.00
_cell.angle_beta   90.00
_cell.angle_gamma   90.00
#
_symmetry.space_group_name_H-M   'P 1'
#
loop_
_entity.id
_entity.type
_entity.pdbx_description
1 polymer ?
#
loop_
_entity_poly.entity_id
_entity_poly.type
_entity_poly.pdbx_seq_one_letter_code
_entity_poly.pdbx_strand_id
1 'polypeptide(L)'
;YGRLIDLCEPNHKRCQLAITKVLGRNMDSIVVGHETTVQSYLHYMKEHRYEPERFLPLDYIKVTLVNEQLHELQEPKNVKHVLDVIKYDKQYYKALLYACGNALVCDNDEDTRKFA
;
A
#
# COMPACT_ATOMS: atom_id res chain seq x y z
N TYR A 1 -9.75 -7.59 8.48
CA TYR A 1 -10.43 -6.44 7.84
C TYR A 1 -10.83 -6.79 6.43
N GLY A 2 -9.87 -7.01 5.54
CA GLY A 2 -10.11 -7.36 4.13
C GLY A 2 -8.79 -7.37 3.37
N ARG A 3 -8.85 -7.54 2.04
CA ARG A 3 -7.66 -7.38 1.19
C ARG A 3 -7.33 -5.91 1.04
N LEU A 4 -6.05 -5.59 0.84
CA LEU A 4 -5.60 -4.21 0.77
C LEU A 4 -6.31 -3.40 -0.33
N ILE A 5 -6.62 -4.03 -1.47
CA ILE A 5 -7.35 -3.39 -2.57
C ILE A 5 -8.77 -2.96 -2.19
N ASP A 6 -9.40 -3.65 -1.25
CA ASP A 6 -10.76 -3.34 -0.77
C ASP A 6 -10.76 -2.20 0.27
N LEU A 7 -9.58 -1.81 0.76
CA LEU A 7 -9.41 -0.86 1.86
C LEU A 7 -8.94 0.53 1.40
N CYS A 8 -8.78 0.72 0.08
CA CYS A 8 -8.45 2.02 -0.49
C CYS A 8 -9.10 2.23 -1.86
N GLU A 9 -9.37 3.49 -2.21
CA GLU A 9 -9.94 3.87 -3.51
C GLU A 9 -9.16 5.03 -4.15
N PRO A 10 -8.83 5.00 -5.45
CA PRO A 10 -8.28 6.16 -6.15
C PRO A 10 -9.15 7.41 -5.99
N ASN A 11 -8.54 8.56 -5.70
CA ASN A 11 -9.22 9.85 -5.77
C ASN A 11 -9.68 10.21 -7.19
N HIS A 12 -8.99 9.70 -8.21
CA HIS A 12 -9.29 9.96 -9.61
C HIS A 12 -9.07 8.70 -10.46
N LYS A 13 -9.97 8.41 -11.41
CA LYS A 13 -9.90 7.21 -12.28
C LYS A 13 -8.54 7.06 -13.00
N ARG A 14 -7.97 8.18 -13.43
CA ARG A 14 -6.64 8.24 -14.07
C ARG A 14 -5.51 7.61 -13.22
N CYS A 15 -5.63 7.61 -11.90
CA CYS A 15 -4.62 7.07 -10.98
C CYS A 15 -4.78 5.56 -10.76
N GLN A 16 -5.88 4.94 -11.21
CA GLN A 16 -6.21 3.54 -10.92
C GLN A 16 -5.12 2.57 -11.42
N LEU A 17 -4.59 2.78 -12.63
CA LEU A 17 -3.52 1.96 -13.17
C LEU A 17 -2.23 2.11 -12.36
N ALA A 18 -1.88 3.34 -11.97
CA ALA A 18 -0.70 3.62 -11.16
C ALA A 18 -0.80 2.94 -9.78
N ILE A 19 -1.95 3.06 -9.11
CA ILE A 19 -2.19 2.45 -7.80
C ILE A 19 -2.10 0.92 -7.88
N THR A 20 -2.75 0.32 -8.87
CA THR A 20 -2.69 -1.14 -9.11
C THR A 20 -1.24 -1.60 -9.27
N LYS A 21 -0.45 -0.86 -10.04
CA LYS A 21 0.97 -1.14 -10.27
C LYS A 21 1.82 -1.00 -8.99
N VAL A 22 1.56 0.02 -8.18
CA VAL A 22 2.26 0.27 -6.92
C VAL A 22 1.93 -0.80 -5.88
N LEU A 23 0.65 -1.13 -5.70
CA LEU A 23 0.23 -2.15 -4.74
C LEU A 23 0.79 -3.53 -5.13
N GLY A 24 0.79 -3.87 -6.42
CA GLY A 24 1.41 -5.07 -6.95
C GLY A 24 1.03 -6.33 -6.18
N ARG A 25 2.03 -7.05 -5.66
CA ARG A 25 1.83 -8.28 -4.85
C ARG A 25 1.04 -8.07 -3.55
N ASN A 26 0.91 -6.83 -3.08
CA ASN A 26 0.18 -6.50 -1.86
C ASN A 26 -1.31 -6.25 -2.11
N MET A 27 -1.80 -6.23 -3.35
CA MET A 27 -3.23 -6.05 -3.64
C MET A 27 -4.09 -7.08 -2.90
N ASP A 28 -3.68 -8.35 -2.94
CA ASP A 28 -4.37 -9.46 -2.28
C ASP A 28 -3.92 -9.70 -0.83
N SER A 29 -2.99 -8.89 -0.31
CA SER A 29 -2.56 -9.04 1.09
C SER A 29 -3.71 -8.71 2.05
N ILE A 30 -3.96 -9.60 3.01
CA ILE A 30 -5.03 -9.46 3.99
C ILE A 30 -4.56 -8.61 5.17
N VAL A 31 -5.26 -7.51 5.43
CA VAL A 31 -5.02 -6.65 6.58
C VAL A 31 -5.74 -7.19 7.82
N VAL A 32 -4.99 -7.35 8.91
CA VAL A 32 -5.47 -7.86 10.20
C VAL A 32 -5.01 -6.97 11.35
N GLY A 33 -5.74 -6.99 12.47
CA GLY A 33 -5.44 -6.14 13.62
C GLY A 33 -4.17 -6.57 14.35
N HIS A 34 -4.06 -7.87 14.62
CA HIS A 34 -3.04 -8.43 15.48
C HIS A 34 -2.25 -9.57 14.82
N GLU A 35 -0.94 -9.63 15.10
CA GLU A 35 -0.09 -10.74 14.69
C GLU A 35 -0.59 -12.09 15.24
N THR A 36 -1.12 -12.12 16.46
CA THR A 36 -1.68 -13.34 17.07
C THR A 36 -2.81 -13.96 16.23
N THR A 37 -3.61 -13.13 15.56
CA THR A 37 -4.65 -13.60 14.63
C THR A 37 -4.05 -14.31 13.42
N VAL A 38 -2.90 -13.83 12.93
CA VAL A 38 -2.17 -14.47 11.82
C VAL A 38 -1.67 -15.85 12.23
N GLN A 39 -1.10 -15.97 13.43
CA GLN A 39 -0.55 -17.24 13.91
C GLN A 39 -1.63 -18.33 14.02
N SER A 40 -2.79 -17.99 14.61
CA SER A 40 -3.93 -18.91 14.67
C SER A 40 -4.46 -19.30 13.29
N TYR A 41 -4.56 -18.34 12.37
CA TYR A 41 -5.02 -18.60 11.01
C TYR A 41 -4.04 -19.50 10.24
N LEU A 42 -2.74 -19.21 10.31
CA LEU A 42 -1.70 -20.02 9.66
C LEU A 42 -1.68 -21.46 10.17
N HIS A 43 -1.94 -21.68 11.46
CA HIS A 43 -2.09 -23.02 12.02
C HIS A 43 -3.26 -23.76 11.37
N TYR A 44 -4.45 -23.14 11.36
CA TYR A 44 -5.65 -23.69 10.73
C TYR A 44 -5.46 -24.00 9.23
N MET A 45 -4.82 -23.08 8.48
CA MET A 45 -4.54 -23.28 7.06
C MET A 45 -3.67 -24.50 6.79
N LYS A 46 -2.64 -24.71 7.63
CA LYS A 46 -1.71 -25.84 7.48
C LYS A 46 -2.42 -27.18 7.72
N GLU A 47 -3.28 -27.25 8.73
CA GLU A 47 -4.06 -28.47 9.02
C GLU A 47 -4.95 -28.88 7.83
N HIS A 48 -5.54 -27.90 7.16
CA HIS A 48 -6.45 -28.11 6.03
C HIS A 48 -5.76 -28.09 4.66
N ARG A 49 -4.43 -27.89 4.62
CA ARG A 49 -3.61 -27.82 3.40
C ARG A 49 -4.07 -26.76 2.40
N TYR A 50 -4.56 -25.62 2.90
CA TYR A 50 -4.84 -24.45 2.06
C TYR A 50 -3.56 -23.76 1.60
N GLU A 51 -3.64 -23.04 0.47
CA GLU A 51 -2.52 -22.25 -0.04
C GLU A 51 -2.18 -21.10 0.91
N PRO A 52 -0.90 -20.78 1.11
CA PRO A 52 -0.50 -19.70 2.01
C PRO A 52 -0.90 -18.32 1.45
N GLU A 53 -1.54 -17.51 2.28
CA GLU A 53 -1.88 -16.12 1.98
C GLU A 53 -0.92 -15.13 2.66
N ARG A 54 -0.86 -13.88 2.16
CA ARG A 54 -0.08 -12.81 2.77
C ARG A 54 -0.92 -12.03 3.77
N PHE A 55 -0.34 -11.78 4.94
CA PHE A 55 -0.96 -11.02 6.02
C PHE A 55 -0.17 -9.76 6.35
N LEU A 56 -0.91 -8.68 6.65
CA LEU A 56 -0.38 -7.39 7.12
C LEU A 56 -0.96 -7.09 8.51
N PRO A 57 -0.28 -7.50 9.60
CA PRO A 57 -0.72 -7.21 10.96
C PRO A 57 -0.42 -5.76 11.35
N LEU A 58 -1.46 -4.97 11.62
CA LEU A 58 -1.32 -3.52 11.87
C LEU A 58 -0.53 -3.18 13.14
N ASP A 59 -0.57 -4.05 14.15
CA ASP A 59 0.17 -3.90 15.40
C ASP A 59 1.68 -4.18 15.28
N TYR A 60 2.06 -5.07 14.36
CA TYR A 60 3.44 -5.56 14.22
C TYR A 60 4.15 -5.11 12.93
N ILE A 61 3.41 -4.64 11.92
CA ILE A 61 3.99 -4.24 10.63
C ILE A 61 4.99 -3.09 10.80
N LYS A 62 6.20 -3.31 10.29
CA LYS A 62 7.26 -2.30 10.25
C LYS A 62 7.16 -1.51 8.96
N VAL A 63 7.07 -0.20 9.10
CA VAL A 63 7.04 0.74 7.97
C VAL A 63 8.25 1.66 8.02
N THR A 64 8.82 1.94 6.86
CA THR A 64 9.71 3.08 6.70
C THR A 64 8.85 4.31 6.50
N LEU A 65 9.10 5.38 7.28
CA LEU A 65 8.38 6.63 7.12
C LEU A 65 8.63 7.24 5.74
N VAL A 66 7.62 7.96 5.24
CA VAL A 66 7.75 8.71 3.98
C VAL A 66 8.88 9.71 4.13
N ASN A 67 9.76 9.81 3.14
CA ASN A 67 10.76 10.87 3.13
C ASN A 67 10.05 12.22 2.94
N GLU A 68 10.08 13.07 3.97
CA GLU A 68 9.43 14.38 3.97
C GLU A 68 9.92 15.29 2.84
N GLN A 69 11.17 15.12 2.39
CA GLN A 69 11.74 15.85 1.25
C GLN A 69 10.97 15.59 -0.05
N LEU A 70 10.24 14.48 -0.16
CA LEU A 70 9.38 14.19 -1.32
C LEU A 70 8.17 15.12 -1.40
N HIS A 71 7.71 15.64 -0.25
CA HIS A 71 6.63 16.63 -0.21
C HIS A 71 7.13 18.05 -0.54
N GLU A 72 8.44 18.30 -0.46
CA GLU A 72 9.08 19.58 -0.78
C GLU A 72 9.49 19.72 -2.26
N LEU A 73 9.28 18.67 -3.06
CA LEU A 73 9.61 18.67 -4.50
C LEU A 73 8.82 19.76 -5.22
N GLN A 74 9.51 20.85 -5.60
CA GLN A 74 8.94 21.94 -6.39
C GLN A 74 8.92 21.63 -7.90
N GLU A 75 9.85 20.79 -8.36
CA GLU A 75 9.92 20.33 -9.73
C GLU A 75 10.14 18.81 -9.83
N PRO A 76 9.52 18.15 -10.81
CA PRO A 76 8.48 18.64 -11.70
C PRO A 76 7.14 18.87 -11.00
N LYS A 77 6.30 19.70 -11.60
CA LYS A 77 4.99 20.07 -11.06
C LYS A 77 4.08 18.84 -10.99
N ASN A 78 3.22 18.78 -9.98
CA ASN A 78 2.19 17.74 -9.77
C ASN A 78 2.71 16.32 -9.44
N VAL A 79 3.92 16.19 -8.90
CA VAL A 79 4.35 14.93 -8.28
C VAL A 79 3.72 14.81 -6.89
N LYS A 80 3.07 13.67 -6.63
CA LYS A 80 2.41 13.41 -5.33
C LYS A 80 2.73 12.02 -4.84
N HIS A 81 2.76 11.84 -3.52
CA HIS A 81 2.85 10.52 -2.94
C HIS A 81 1.57 9.72 -3.23
N VAL A 82 1.69 8.41 -3.43
CA VAL A 82 0.52 7.55 -3.74
C VAL A 82 -0.55 7.65 -2.65
N LEU A 83 -0.16 7.77 -1.38
CA LEU A 83 -1.09 7.93 -0.26
C LEU A 83 -1.90 9.24 -0.32
N ASP A 84 -1.44 10.25 -1.05
CA ASP A 84 -2.16 11.53 -1.21
C ASP A 84 -3.23 11.46 -2.30
N VAL A 85 -3.17 10.44 -3.16
CA VAL A 85 -4.09 10.25 -4.30
C VAL A 85 -5.04 9.06 -4.13
N ILE A 86 -5.10 8.48 -2.93
CA ILE A 86 -6.06 7.44 -2.55
C ILE A 86 -6.86 7.84 -1.30
N LYS A 87 -8.09 7.36 -1.20
CA LYS A 87 -8.95 7.43 -0.02
C LYS A 87 -8.81 6.15 0.78
N TYR A 88 -8.70 6.26 2.10
CA TYR A 88 -8.63 5.13 3.02
C TYR A 88 -8.95 5.59 4.44
N ASP A 89 -9.27 4.65 5.32
CA ASP A 89 -9.38 4.91 6.75
C ASP A 89 -7.98 4.97 7.39
N LYS A 90 -7.75 5.95 8.27
CA LYS A 90 -6.48 6.18 8.97
C LYS A 90 -5.94 4.93 9.67
N GLN A 91 -6.82 4.04 10.13
CA GLN A 91 -6.38 2.77 10.75
C GLN A 91 -5.54 1.89 9.79
N TYR A 92 -5.73 2.02 8.47
CA TYR A 92 -5.00 1.26 7.45
C TYR A 92 -3.74 1.95 6.95
N TYR A 93 -3.39 3.13 7.48
CA TYR A 93 -2.23 3.91 7.06
C TYR A 93 -0.95 3.09 7.02
N LYS A 94 -0.66 2.31 8.06
CA LYS A 94 0.56 1.48 8.12
C LYS A 94 0.60 0.40 7.03
N ALA A 95 -0.53 -0.25 6.76
CA ALA A 95 -0.60 -1.28 5.72
C ALA A 95 -0.41 -0.69 4.32
N LEU A 96 -1.01 0.47 4.05
CA LEU A 96 -0.86 1.17 2.79
C LEU A 96 0.54 1.76 2.62
N LEU A 97 1.13 2.34 3.68
CA LEU A 97 2.51 2.82 3.66
C LEU A 97 3.50 1.68 3.44
N TYR A 98 3.29 0.52 4.06
CA TYR A 98 4.11 -0.67 3.79
C TYR A 98 4.04 -1.09 2.33
N ALA A 99 2.85 -1.08 1.73
CA ALA A 99 2.66 -1.52 0.36
C ALA A 99 3.18 -0.50 -0.67
N CYS A 100 2.94 0.78 -0.44
CA CYS A 100 3.30 1.86 -1.36
C CYS A 100 4.73 2.37 -1.18
N GLY A 101 5.33 2.20 0.01
CA GLY A 101 6.64 2.77 0.32
C GLY A 101 6.67 4.28 0.09
N ASN A 102 7.70 4.74 -0.63
CA ASN A 102 7.88 6.13 -1.08
C ASN A 102 7.38 6.36 -2.52
N ALA A 103 6.46 5.53 -3.02
CA ALA A 103 6.01 5.61 -4.41
C ALA A 103 5.35 6.96 -4.73
N LEU A 104 5.73 7.53 -5.87
CA LEU A 104 5.22 8.79 -6.38
C LEU A 104 4.38 8.57 -7.64
N VAL A 105 3.40 9.45 -7.84
CA VAL A 105 2.58 9.53 -9.05
C VAL A 105 2.87 10.85 -9.74
N CYS A 106 3.21 10.78 -11.02
CA CYS A 106 3.42 11.93 -11.91
C CYS A 106 2.30 11.98 -12.98
N ASP A 107 2.05 13.16 -13.55
CA ASP A 107 1.06 13.32 -14.62
C ASP A 107 1.55 12.79 -15.99
N ASN A 108 2.87 12.73 -16.22
CA ASN A 108 3.46 12.30 -17.50
C ASN A 108 4.76 11.48 -17.31
N ASP A 109 5.10 10.70 -18.35
CA ASP A 109 6.25 9.80 -18.35
C ASP A 109 7.61 10.53 -18.34
N GLU A 110 7.68 11.75 -18.88
CA GLU A 110 8.91 12.55 -18.88
C GLU A 110 9.34 12.91 -17.46
N ASP A 111 8.38 13.28 -16.63
CA ASP A 111 8.60 13.63 -15.24
C ASP A 111 8.91 12.39 -14.39
N THR A 112 8.32 11.23 -14.69
CA THR A 112 8.67 9.97 -14.04
C THR A 112 10.15 9.60 -14.24
N ARG A 113 10.71 9.83 -15.44
CA ARG A 113 12.12 9.52 -15.74
C ARG A 113 13.13 10.33 -14.91
N LYS A 114 12.73 11.46 -14.32
CA LYS A 114 13.61 12.27 -13.46
C LYS A 114 13.81 11.67 -12.06
N PHE A 115 12.98 10.69 -11.68
CA PHE A 115 12.98 10.06 -10.35
C PHE A 115 13.20 8.53 -10.38
N ALA A 116 13.39 7.96 -11.56
CA ALA A 116 13.68 6.53 -11.75
C ALA A 116 15.18 6.25 -11.59
#